data_AF-A0A2N6A197-F1
#
_entry.id   AF-A0A2N6A197-F1
#
_cell.length_a   1.000
_cell.length_b   1.000
_cell.length_c   1.000
_cell.angle_alpha   90.00
_cell.angle_beta   90.00
_cell.angle_gamma   90.00
#
_symmetry.space_group_name_H-M   'P 1'
#
loop_
_entity.id
_entity.type
_entity.pdbx_description
1 polymer ?
#
loop_
_entity_poly.entity_id
_entity_poly.type
_entity_poly.pdbx_seq_one_letter_code
_entity_poly.pdbx_strand_id
1 'polypeptide(L)'
;MKKVYLIILALSLTNLLLYGQQKTDQIKVLFVVTSHSEMGNSGKKTGFWLEEFAAPYYLLIDKGVKITVASPKGGEAPIDPRSKSGSRLSEASKRFLNDKDVQKVIQNTVKLDEVNAADFDAVFYPGGHGPLWDLAEDKTSINLIESFNNQGKPIAMVCHAPVALKNVKNSNGEPLVKGKTVTGFSNLEEEAVGLTDVVPILLEDMLKQNGGNYSKADKWQSHVVTDGNLVTGQNPASSDATAEKLYKLLKKSAE
;
A
#
# COMPACT_ATOMS: atom_id res chain seq x y z
N MET A 1 51.93 -16.36 -53.32
CA MET A 1 52.39 -16.36 -51.91
C MET A 1 51.76 -15.19 -51.17
N LYS A 2 51.03 -15.50 -50.09
CA LYS A 2 50.79 -14.75 -48.84
C LYS A 2 50.29 -13.28 -48.86
N LYS A 3 49.00 -13.18 -48.48
CA LYS A 3 48.43 -12.36 -47.40
C LYS A 3 48.39 -10.82 -47.56
N VAL A 4 47.28 -10.33 -48.08
CA VAL A 4 46.68 -9.03 -47.71
C VAL A 4 45.44 -9.35 -46.87
N TYR A 5 45.53 -9.30 -45.54
CA TYR A 5 44.40 -9.17 -44.61
C TYR A 5 44.99 -8.97 -43.22
N LEU A 6 45.01 -7.74 -42.74
CA LEU A 6 44.87 -7.37 -41.33
C LEU A 6 44.79 -5.83 -41.30
N ILE A 7 44.16 -5.29 -40.25
CA ILE A 7 43.81 -3.86 -40.06
C ILE A 7 42.41 -3.51 -40.59
N ILE A 8 41.37 -4.19 -40.08
CA ILE A 8 40.13 -3.55 -39.61
C ILE A 8 39.52 -4.48 -38.55
N LEU A 9 40.00 -4.47 -37.31
CA LEU A 9 39.22 -5.04 -36.18
C LEU A 9 39.80 -4.61 -34.81
N ALA A 10 39.84 -3.31 -34.53
CA ALA A 10 40.24 -2.81 -33.21
C ALA A 10 39.46 -1.57 -32.75
N LEU A 11 38.24 -1.35 -33.28
CA LEU A 11 37.39 -0.20 -32.92
C LEU A 11 35.95 -0.56 -32.54
N SER A 12 35.59 -1.85 -32.45
CA SER A 12 34.24 -2.27 -32.05
C SER A 12 34.15 -2.92 -30.66
N LEU A 13 35.28 -3.15 -29.97
CA LEU A 13 35.29 -3.81 -28.65
C LEU A 13 35.34 -2.84 -27.46
N THR A 14 35.64 -1.56 -27.67
CA THR A 14 35.64 -0.56 -26.60
C THR A 14 34.25 0.00 -26.29
N ASN A 15 33.29 -0.11 -27.22
CA ASN A 15 31.91 0.35 -27.00
C ASN A 15 31.01 -0.66 -26.28
N LEU A 16 31.41 -1.93 -26.11
CA LEU A 16 30.61 -2.90 -25.35
C LEU A 16 30.82 -2.82 -23.84
N LEU A 17 31.89 -2.17 -23.36
CA LEU A 17 32.16 -1.98 -21.93
C LEU A 17 31.58 -0.68 -21.35
N LEU A 18 31.04 0.20 -22.22
CA LEU A 18 30.38 1.45 -21.85
C LEU A 18 28.85 1.38 -21.93
N TYR A 19 28.28 0.20 -22.22
CA TYR A 19 26.96 -0.13 -21.69
C TYR A 19 27.12 -0.35 -20.19
N GLY A 20 27.34 0.75 -19.47
CA GLY A 20 27.36 0.76 -18.03
C GLY A 20 26.14 0.02 -17.51
N GLN A 21 26.30 -0.64 -16.38
CA GLN A 21 25.18 -0.83 -15.48
C GLN A 21 24.49 0.52 -15.35
N GLN A 22 23.43 0.76 -16.14
CA GLN A 22 22.36 1.60 -15.65
C GLN A 22 21.90 0.86 -14.41
N LYS A 23 22.37 1.34 -13.27
CA LYS A 23 21.77 1.09 -11.98
C LYS A 23 20.37 1.65 -12.14
N THR A 24 19.44 0.84 -12.62
CA THR A 24 18.02 1.16 -12.52
C THR A 24 17.83 1.31 -11.03
N ASP A 25 17.65 2.54 -10.53
CA ASP A 25 17.40 2.74 -9.12
C ASP A 25 16.21 1.84 -8.77
N GLN A 26 16.48 0.86 -7.91
CA GLN A 26 15.52 -0.18 -7.60
C GLN A 26 14.30 0.52 -6.99
N ILE A 27 13.11 0.30 -7.57
CA ILE A 27 11.87 0.90 -7.08
C ILE A 27 11.68 0.54 -5.60
N LYS A 28 11.42 1.53 -4.76
CA LYS A 28 11.20 1.40 -3.32
C LYS A 28 9.76 1.78 -2.97
N VAL A 29 9.06 0.88 -2.29
CA VAL A 29 7.71 1.13 -1.79
C VAL A 29 7.70 1.01 -0.28
N LEU A 30 7.12 2.01 0.39
CA LEU A 30 6.83 1.97 1.81
C LEU A 30 5.48 1.30 2.04
N PHE A 31 5.41 0.32 2.92
CA PHE A 31 4.16 -0.22 3.44
C PHE A 31 3.93 0.34 4.83
N VAL A 32 2.76 0.94 5.07
CA VAL A 32 2.38 1.46 6.40
C VAL A 32 1.21 0.63 6.93
N VAL A 33 1.46 -0.12 7.99
CA VAL A 33 0.46 -0.96 8.68
C VAL A 33 0.10 -0.36 10.03
N THR A 34 -1.11 -0.65 10.53
CA THR A 34 -1.56 -0.25 11.87
C THR A 34 -0.68 -0.86 12.97
N SER A 35 -0.62 -0.18 14.11
CA SER A 35 -0.11 -0.71 15.39
C SER A 35 -1.25 -1.00 16.38
N HIS A 36 -2.51 -0.90 15.96
CA HIS A 36 -3.70 -1.06 16.82
C HIS A 36 -4.22 -2.50 16.81
N SER A 37 -4.42 -3.09 18.00
CA SER A 37 -4.76 -4.52 18.16
C SER A 37 -6.14 -4.80 18.77
N GLU A 38 -6.88 -3.79 19.24
CA GLU A 38 -8.17 -3.97 19.92
C GLU A 38 -9.33 -3.49 19.03
N MET A 39 -10.44 -4.22 19.03
CA MET A 39 -11.66 -3.80 18.34
C MET A 39 -12.48 -2.90 19.26
N GLY A 40 -11.99 -1.67 19.48
CA GLY A 40 -12.56 -0.72 20.43
C GLY A 40 -12.68 -1.33 21.83
N ASN A 41 -13.84 -1.16 22.46
CA ASN A 41 -14.12 -1.69 23.81
C ASN A 41 -14.82 -3.08 23.78
N SER A 42 -14.84 -3.76 22.63
CA SER A 42 -15.58 -5.03 22.48
C SER A 42 -14.90 -6.24 23.14
N GLY A 43 -13.65 -6.10 23.57
CA GLY A 43 -12.81 -7.20 24.06
C GLY A 43 -12.28 -8.15 22.98
N LYS A 44 -12.59 -7.90 21.70
CA LYS A 44 -12.06 -8.65 20.55
C LYS A 44 -10.77 -8.03 20.02
N LYS A 45 -9.92 -8.85 19.40
CA LYS A 45 -8.69 -8.40 18.73
C LYS A 45 -8.94 -7.98 17.28
N THR A 46 -8.10 -7.08 16.79
CA THR A 46 -7.99 -6.71 15.38
C THR A 46 -6.53 -6.41 15.02
N GLY A 47 -6.29 -5.83 13.85
CA GLY A 47 -5.00 -5.48 13.31
C GLY A 47 -5.13 -5.11 11.84
N PHE A 48 -4.05 -5.23 11.09
CA PHE A 48 -4.16 -5.21 9.64
C PHE A 48 -4.71 -6.55 9.11
N TRP A 49 -5.38 -6.52 7.96
CA TRP A 49 -5.91 -7.72 7.33
C TRP A 49 -4.80 -8.43 6.54
N LEU A 50 -4.54 -9.72 6.82
CA LEU A 50 -3.39 -10.45 6.28
C LEU A 50 -3.33 -10.40 4.75
N GLU A 51 -4.45 -10.65 4.06
CA GLU A 51 -4.49 -10.65 2.59
C GLU A 51 -4.05 -9.31 2.00
N GLU A 52 -4.48 -8.22 2.63
CA GLU A 52 -4.24 -6.85 2.17
C GLU A 52 -2.79 -6.40 2.36
N PHE A 53 -2.03 -7.14 3.18
CA PHE A 53 -0.58 -7.02 3.22
C PHE A 53 0.09 -8.02 2.27
N ALA A 54 -0.24 -9.31 2.39
CA ALA A 54 0.50 -10.40 1.76
C ALA A 54 0.40 -10.37 0.23
N ALA A 55 -0.79 -10.19 -0.32
CA ALA A 55 -0.98 -10.14 -1.78
C ALA A 55 -0.21 -8.98 -2.42
N PRO A 56 -0.36 -7.72 -1.96
CA PRO A 56 0.43 -6.60 -2.47
C PRO A 56 1.93 -6.74 -2.25
N TYR A 57 2.35 -7.23 -1.08
CA TYR A 57 3.75 -7.41 -0.75
C TYR A 57 4.42 -8.39 -1.72
N TYR A 58 3.87 -9.58 -1.87
CA TYR A 58 4.47 -10.60 -2.73
C TYR A 58 4.42 -10.22 -4.21
N LEU A 59 3.31 -9.62 -4.66
CA LEU A 59 3.18 -9.14 -6.02
C LEU A 59 4.28 -8.13 -6.38
N LEU A 60 4.64 -7.23 -5.46
CA LEU A 60 5.65 -6.21 -5.69
C LEU A 60 7.08 -6.76 -5.58
N ILE A 61 7.40 -7.56 -4.54
CA ILE A 61 8.77 -8.10 -4.42
C ILE A 61 9.10 -9.06 -5.56
N ASP A 62 8.12 -9.85 -6.03
CA ASP A 62 8.31 -10.78 -7.15
C ASP A 62 8.56 -10.02 -8.48
N LYS A 63 8.20 -8.72 -8.53
CA LYS A 63 8.53 -7.79 -9.63
C LYS A 63 9.81 -6.97 -9.37
N GLY A 64 10.58 -7.32 -8.33
CA GLY A 64 11.86 -6.70 -8.00
C GLY A 64 11.79 -5.40 -7.21
N VAL A 65 10.60 -5.03 -6.70
CA VAL A 65 10.40 -3.84 -5.86
C VAL A 65 10.97 -4.09 -4.47
N LYS A 66 11.74 -3.14 -3.95
CA LYS A 66 12.20 -3.15 -2.56
C LYS A 66 11.10 -2.60 -1.64
N ILE A 67 10.73 -3.36 -0.62
CA ILE A 67 9.70 -2.95 0.35
C ILE A 67 10.32 -2.67 1.71
N THR A 68 9.91 -1.57 2.33
CA THR A 68 10.10 -1.31 3.77
C THR A 68 8.73 -1.30 4.44
N VAL A 69 8.61 -1.91 5.61
CA VAL A 69 7.35 -1.92 6.37
C VAL A 69 7.52 -1.08 7.63
N ALA A 70 6.60 -0.13 7.82
CA ALA A 70 6.55 0.75 8.97
C ALA A 70 5.18 0.68 9.66
N SER A 71 5.16 1.02 10.95
CA SER A 71 3.91 1.20 11.71
C SER A 71 4.06 2.38 12.68
N PRO A 72 2.96 3.01 13.13
CA PRO A 72 3.03 4.16 14.04
C PRO A 72 3.95 3.95 15.25
N LYS A 73 3.92 2.75 15.85
CA LYS A 73 4.74 2.42 17.03
C LYS A 73 6.07 1.73 16.70
N GLY A 74 6.28 1.30 15.45
CA GLY A 74 7.35 0.36 15.11
C GLY A 74 7.17 -0.99 15.81
N GLY A 75 8.14 -1.89 15.65
CA GLY A 75 8.10 -3.21 16.27
C GLY A 75 7.00 -4.11 15.70
N GLU A 76 6.37 -4.92 16.54
CA GLU A 76 5.37 -5.90 16.08
C GLU A 76 4.06 -5.22 15.66
N ALA A 77 3.71 -5.36 14.39
CA ALA A 77 2.41 -4.94 13.86
C ALA A 77 1.36 -6.06 14.02
N PRO A 78 0.19 -5.79 14.63
CA PRO A 78 -0.83 -6.79 14.88
C PRO A 78 -1.54 -7.21 13.59
N ILE A 79 -1.73 -8.51 13.41
CA ILE A 79 -2.56 -9.09 12.35
C ILE A 79 -3.94 -9.39 12.92
N ASP A 80 -5.00 -9.01 12.22
CA ASP A 80 -6.36 -9.40 12.61
C ASP A 80 -6.49 -10.93 12.58
N PRO A 81 -6.78 -11.60 13.71
CA PRO A 81 -6.79 -13.06 13.78
C PRO A 81 -7.83 -13.70 12.84
N ARG A 82 -8.90 -12.97 12.48
CA ARG A 82 -9.93 -13.45 11.54
C ARG A 82 -9.37 -13.60 10.13
N SER A 83 -8.32 -12.87 9.78
CA SER A 83 -7.67 -12.93 8.47
C SER A 83 -6.65 -14.06 8.34
N LYS A 84 -6.30 -14.76 9.43
CA LYS A 84 -5.26 -15.80 9.47
C LYS A 84 -5.77 -17.22 9.26
N SER A 85 -7.09 -17.43 9.16
CA SER A 85 -7.67 -18.77 9.13
C SER A 85 -8.93 -18.83 8.26
N GLY A 86 -9.24 -20.02 7.76
CA GLY A 86 -10.43 -20.29 6.96
C GLY A 86 -10.10 -20.94 5.62
N SER A 87 -11.13 -21.55 5.01
CA SER A 87 -11.04 -22.22 3.71
C SER A 87 -10.75 -21.29 2.53
N ARG A 88 -10.67 -19.98 2.77
CA ARG A 88 -10.51 -18.92 1.76
C ARG A 88 -9.18 -18.18 1.84
N LEU A 89 -8.18 -18.68 2.58
CA LEU A 89 -6.83 -18.12 2.51
C LEU A 89 -6.31 -18.18 1.07
N SER A 90 -5.88 -17.03 0.55
CA SER A 90 -5.21 -16.98 -0.76
C SER A 90 -3.85 -17.67 -0.72
N GLU A 91 -3.26 -17.86 -1.89
CA GLU A 91 -1.88 -18.36 -2.00
C GLU A 91 -0.86 -17.38 -1.39
N ALA A 92 -1.09 -16.06 -1.49
CA ALA A 92 -0.23 -15.05 -0.87
C ALA A 92 -0.29 -15.12 0.67
N SER A 93 -1.50 -15.24 1.22
CA SER A 93 -1.71 -15.43 2.66
C SER A 93 -1.06 -16.74 3.16
N LYS A 94 -1.18 -17.84 2.42
CA LYS A 94 -0.50 -19.11 2.73
C LYS A 94 1.02 -18.98 2.65
N ARG A 95 1.55 -18.28 1.64
CA ARG A 95 2.98 -17.98 1.51
C ARG A 95 3.47 -17.22 2.74
N PHE A 96 2.78 -16.16 3.15
CA PHE A 96 3.11 -15.40 4.35
C PHE A 96 3.19 -16.28 5.60
N LEU A 97 2.19 -17.14 5.82
CA LEU A 97 2.14 -18.01 7.01
C LEU A 97 3.33 -18.99 7.09
N ASN A 98 3.96 -19.32 5.95
CA ASN A 98 5.14 -20.17 5.86
C ASN A 98 6.47 -19.39 5.73
N ASP A 99 6.42 -18.09 5.47
CA ASP A 99 7.58 -17.24 5.26
C ASP A 99 8.04 -16.58 6.57
N LYS A 100 9.07 -17.17 7.18
CA LYS A 100 9.60 -16.71 8.47
C LYS A 100 10.34 -15.38 8.37
N ASP A 101 10.85 -15.02 7.21
CA ASP A 101 11.59 -13.76 7.07
C ASP A 101 10.63 -12.59 6.92
N VAL A 102 9.54 -12.75 6.16
CA VAL A 102 8.49 -11.72 6.10
C VAL A 102 7.73 -11.61 7.42
N GLN A 103 7.54 -12.70 8.16
CA GLN A 103 7.02 -12.64 9.54
C GLN A 103 7.93 -11.82 10.47
N LYS A 104 9.26 -11.96 10.37
CA LYS A 104 10.20 -11.12 11.14
C LYS A 104 10.10 -9.65 10.76
N VAL A 105 9.86 -9.32 9.49
CA VAL A 105 9.63 -7.94 9.05
C VAL A 105 8.41 -7.34 9.77
N ILE A 106 7.30 -8.08 9.86
CA ILE A 106 6.10 -7.65 10.61
C ILE A 106 6.37 -7.52 12.11
N GLN A 107 7.23 -8.37 12.68
CA GLN A 107 7.64 -8.29 14.09
C GLN A 107 8.57 -7.10 14.39
N ASN A 108 9.21 -6.53 13.37
CA ASN A 108 10.24 -5.51 13.50
C ASN A 108 10.01 -4.35 12.51
N THR A 109 8.78 -3.85 12.43
CA THR A 109 8.46 -2.71 11.56
C THR A 109 9.26 -1.47 11.99
N VAL A 110 9.64 -0.66 11.01
CA VAL A 110 10.26 0.65 11.26
C VAL A 110 9.22 1.55 11.94
N LYS A 111 9.65 2.39 12.87
CA LYS A 111 8.75 3.36 13.48
C LYS A 111 8.42 4.45 12.49
N LEU A 112 7.14 4.80 12.35
CA LEU A 112 6.67 5.67 11.27
C LEU A 112 7.32 7.07 11.29
N ASP A 113 7.70 7.58 12.46
CA ASP A 113 8.35 8.89 12.61
C ASP A 113 9.84 8.91 12.23
N GLU A 114 10.42 7.75 11.90
CA GLU A 114 11.78 7.61 11.35
C GLU A 114 11.79 7.54 9.82
N VAL A 115 10.62 7.60 9.18
CA VAL A 115 10.45 7.41 7.74
C VAL A 115 10.34 8.75 7.01
N ASN A 116 11.05 8.88 5.88
CA ASN A 116 10.96 10.04 5.01
C ASN A 116 10.41 9.65 3.62
N ALA A 117 9.38 10.35 3.14
CA ALA A 117 8.80 10.12 1.82
C ALA A 117 9.80 10.26 0.66
N ALA A 118 10.88 11.03 0.85
CA ALA A 118 11.93 11.20 -0.15
C ALA A 118 12.67 9.88 -0.47
N ASP A 119 12.72 8.93 0.47
CA ASP A 119 13.46 7.68 0.32
C ASP A 119 12.71 6.59 -0.49
N PHE A 120 11.44 6.85 -0.83
CA PHE A 120 10.54 5.91 -1.48
C PHE A 120 9.91 6.51 -2.73
N ASP A 121 9.57 5.65 -3.68
CA ASP A 121 8.88 6.02 -4.92
C ASP A 121 7.36 6.02 -4.74
N ALA A 122 6.84 5.25 -3.78
CA ALA A 122 5.43 5.23 -3.42
C ALA A 122 5.17 4.71 -2.01
N VAL A 123 3.91 4.84 -1.57
CA VAL A 123 3.42 4.26 -0.31
C VAL A 123 2.17 3.40 -0.53
N PHE A 124 2.07 2.30 0.20
CA PHE A 124 0.92 1.40 0.24
C PHE A 124 0.42 1.22 1.68
N TYR A 125 -0.89 1.33 1.90
CA TYR A 125 -1.52 1.09 3.19
C TYR A 125 -2.48 -0.10 3.11
N PRO A 126 -2.13 -1.25 3.72
CA PRO A 126 -3.07 -2.34 3.99
C PRO A 126 -4.14 -1.90 4.99
N GLY A 127 -5.38 -2.37 4.81
CA GLY A 127 -6.48 -2.13 5.73
C GLY A 127 -6.57 -3.21 6.81
N GLY A 128 -7.78 -3.72 7.06
CA GLY A 128 -8.20 -4.29 8.35
C GLY A 128 -8.83 -3.22 9.25
N HIS A 129 -9.44 -3.59 10.36
CA HIS A 129 -10.17 -2.61 11.19
C HIS A 129 -9.24 -1.72 12.06
N GLY A 130 -8.02 -2.17 12.38
CA GLY A 130 -7.08 -1.43 13.23
C GLY A 130 -6.81 0.03 12.84
N PRO A 131 -6.56 0.37 11.54
CA PRO A 131 -6.40 1.73 11.04
C PRO A 131 -7.43 2.75 11.51
N LEU A 132 -8.67 2.32 11.82
CA LEU A 132 -9.74 3.20 12.28
C LEU A 132 -9.44 3.87 13.63
N TRP A 133 -8.57 3.27 14.45
CA TRP A 133 -8.24 3.77 15.79
C TRP A 133 -6.89 4.47 15.89
N ASP A 134 -5.94 4.18 15.00
CA ASP A 134 -4.63 4.86 15.01
C ASP A 134 -4.43 5.74 13.77
N LEU A 135 -4.38 5.14 12.58
CA LEU A 135 -4.02 5.85 11.35
C LEU A 135 -5.02 6.96 10.96
N ALA A 136 -6.28 6.87 11.39
CA ALA A 136 -7.28 7.91 11.19
C ALA A 136 -6.90 9.27 11.80
N GLU A 137 -6.09 9.28 12.88
CA GLU A 137 -5.72 10.47 13.65
C GLU A 137 -4.20 10.67 13.76
N ASP A 138 -3.40 9.78 13.16
CA ASP A 138 -1.94 9.81 13.28
C ASP A 138 -1.33 10.95 12.47
N LYS A 139 -0.81 11.97 13.17
CA LYS A 139 -0.21 13.16 12.56
C LYS A 139 1.01 12.85 11.70
N THR A 140 1.79 11.83 12.04
CA THR A 140 2.95 11.42 11.27
C THR A 140 2.51 10.82 9.94
N SER A 141 1.51 9.93 9.95
CA SER A 141 0.90 9.37 8.76
C SER A 141 0.26 10.45 7.88
N ILE A 142 -0.45 11.41 8.48
CA ILE A 142 -1.03 12.55 7.75
C ILE A 142 0.06 13.30 6.98
N ASN A 143 1.09 13.77 7.69
CA ASN A 143 2.20 14.52 7.07
C ASN A 143 2.95 13.71 6.00
N LEU A 144 3.10 12.40 6.23
CA LEU A 144 3.74 11.50 5.30
C LEU A 144 2.95 11.40 3.99
N ILE A 145 1.63 11.17 4.06
CA ILE A 145 0.76 11.10 2.89
C ILE A 145 0.76 12.43 2.13
N GLU A 146 0.67 13.56 2.84
CA GLU A 146 0.77 14.89 2.24
C GLU A 146 2.11 15.06 1.50
N SER A 147 3.20 14.57 2.08
CA SER A 147 4.54 14.61 1.46
C SER A 147 4.62 13.77 0.18
N PHE A 148 4.09 12.54 0.19
CA PHE A 148 4.00 11.72 -1.03
C PHE A 148 3.15 12.43 -2.10
N ASN A 149 2.01 13.00 -1.70
CA ASN A 149 1.11 13.67 -2.63
C ASN A 149 1.75 14.92 -3.25
N ASN A 150 2.41 15.76 -2.46
CA ASN A 150 3.08 16.98 -2.93
C ASN A 150 4.27 16.66 -3.85
N GLN A 151 4.89 15.49 -3.69
CA GLN A 151 5.93 14.99 -4.59
C GLN A 151 5.35 14.31 -5.86
N GLY A 152 4.02 14.24 -6.01
CA GLY A 152 3.36 13.56 -7.11
C GLY A 152 3.54 12.04 -7.09
N LYS A 153 4.00 11.47 -5.97
CA LYS A 153 4.28 10.04 -5.83
C LYS A 153 2.99 9.25 -5.64
N PRO A 154 2.90 8.02 -6.18
CA PRO A 154 1.73 7.17 -6.00
C PRO A 154 1.46 6.83 -4.53
N ILE A 155 0.19 6.87 -4.15
CA ILE A 155 -0.34 6.48 -2.85
C ILE A 155 -1.42 5.42 -3.10
N ALA A 156 -1.28 4.25 -2.50
CA ALA A 156 -2.24 3.16 -2.63
C ALA A 156 -2.78 2.72 -1.27
N MET A 157 -4.09 2.48 -1.20
CA MET A 157 -4.76 2.10 0.04
C MET A 157 -5.87 1.09 -0.25
N VAL A 158 -6.13 0.15 0.64
CA VAL A 158 -7.20 -0.85 0.45
C VAL A 158 -8.06 -1.00 1.70
N CYS A 159 -9.34 -1.34 1.52
CA CYS A 159 -10.29 -1.65 2.58
C CYS A 159 -10.52 -0.46 3.52
N HIS A 160 -10.21 -0.56 4.81
CA HIS A 160 -10.33 0.54 5.78
C HIS A 160 -9.16 1.51 5.78
N ALA A 161 -8.03 1.17 5.14
CA ALA A 161 -6.86 2.05 5.11
C ALA A 161 -7.10 3.49 4.61
N PRO A 162 -8.02 3.75 3.66
CA PRO A 162 -8.38 5.11 3.27
C PRO A 162 -8.88 5.99 4.43
N VAL A 163 -9.16 5.44 5.61
CA VAL A 163 -9.43 6.23 6.83
C VAL A 163 -8.26 7.14 7.19
N ALA A 164 -7.03 6.76 6.84
CA ALA A 164 -5.84 7.59 7.03
C ALA A 164 -5.92 8.93 6.28
N LEU A 165 -6.82 9.05 5.29
CA LEU A 165 -7.06 10.28 4.54
C LEU A 165 -8.00 11.26 5.25
N LYS A 166 -8.57 10.89 6.41
CA LYS A 166 -9.56 11.70 7.14
C LYS A 166 -9.15 13.16 7.30
N ASN A 167 -7.89 13.40 7.65
CA ASN A 167 -7.36 14.73 7.94
C ASN A 167 -6.25 15.16 6.97
N VAL A 168 -5.99 14.38 5.90
CA VAL A 168 -4.95 14.66 4.90
C VAL A 168 -5.43 15.74 3.94
N LYS A 169 -4.56 16.74 3.69
CA LYS A 169 -4.87 17.86 2.80
C LYS A 169 -4.05 17.83 1.52
N ASN A 170 -4.61 18.41 0.46
CA ASN A 170 -3.87 18.72 -0.75
C ASN A 170 -3.07 20.03 -0.59
N SER A 171 -2.32 20.42 -1.63
CA SER A 171 -1.51 21.65 -1.64
C SER A 171 -2.31 22.95 -1.45
N ASN A 172 -3.63 22.91 -1.66
CA ASN A 172 -4.53 24.06 -1.46
C ASN A 172 -5.13 24.08 -0.04
N GLY A 173 -4.76 23.15 0.84
CA GLY A 173 -5.27 23.04 2.19
C GLY A 173 -6.66 22.41 2.32
N GLU A 174 -7.21 21.87 1.22
CA GLU A 174 -8.49 21.16 1.19
C GLU A 174 -8.31 19.66 1.42
N PRO A 175 -9.34 18.90 1.85
CA PRO A 175 -9.22 17.45 1.98
C PRO A 175 -8.70 16.80 0.69
N LEU A 176 -7.73 15.90 0.80
CA LEU A 176 -7.06 15.32 -0.37
C LEU A 176 -8.05 14.61 -1.33
N VAL A 177 -9.09 14.00 -0.78
CA VAL A 177 -10.11 13.28 -1.54
C VAL A 177 -11.14 14.19 -2.20
N LYS A 178 -11.16 15.50 -1.92
CA LYS A 178 -12.18 16.42 -2.44
C LYS A 178 -12.18 16.43 -3.97
N GLY A 179 -13.32 16.09 -4.57
CA GLY A 179 -13.51 16.02 -6.01
C GLY A 179 -12.90 14.78 -6.68
N LYS A 180 -12.15 13.94 -5.96
CA LYS A 180 -11.57 12.70 -6.49
C LYS A 180 -12.56 11.56 -6.41
N THR A 181 -12.49 10.64 -7.36
CA THR A 181 -13.18 9.34 -7.25
C THR A 181 -12.38 8.43 -6.33
N VAL A 182 -13.04 7.87 -5.32
CA VAL A 182 -12.41 7.01 -4.31
C VAL A 182 -13.29 5.80 -3.98
N THR A 183 -12.71 4.79 -3.37
CA THR A 183 -13.42 3.67 -2.76
C THR A 183 -12.73 3.24 -1.46
N GLY A 184 -13.29 2.25 -0.79
CA GLY A 184 -12.85 1.70 0.48
C GLY A 184 -13.92 0.76 1.02
N PHE A 185 -13.74 0.20 2.21
CA PHE A 185 -14.74 -0.70 2.79
C PHE A 185 -16.08 0.00 2.93
N SER A 186 -17.13 -0.60 2.38
CA SER A 186 -18.44 0.04 2.31
C SER A 186 -19.23 -0.10 3.59
N ASN A 187 -20.18 0.81 3.82
CA ASN A 187 -21.11 0.69 4.96
C ASN A 187 -21.92 -0.62 4.89
N LEU A 188 -22.22 -1.10 3.69
CA LEU A 188 -22.92 -2.38 3.49
C LEU A 188 -22.08 -3.58 3.91
N GLU A 189 -20.76 -3.51 3.72
CA GLU A 189 -19.82 -4.54 4.19
C GLU A 189 -19.62 -4.43 5.70
N GLU A 190 -19.55 -3.22 6.25
CA GLU A 190 -19.46 -2.97 7.70
C GLU A 190 -20.68 -3.52 8.46
N GLU A 191 -21.87 -3.25 7.94
CA GLU A 191 -23.12 -3.81 8.46
C GLU A 191 -23.12 -5.35 8.38
N ALA A 192 -22.64 -5.91 7.25
CA ALA A 192 -22.60 -7.35 7.05
C ALA A 192 -21.65 -8.08 8.02
N VAL A 193 -20.63 -7.40 8.55
CA VAL A 193 -19.74 -7.94 9.60
C VAL A 193 -20.20 -7.57 11.01
N GLY A 194 -21.29 -6.82 11.14
CA GLY A 194 -21.92 -6.47 12.42
C GLY A 194 -21.08 -5.55 13.30
N LEU A 195 -20.32 -4.63 12.68
CA LEU A 195 -19.40 -3.74 13.40
C LEU A 195 -19.73 -2.26 13.25
N THR A 196 -20.83 -1.89 12.58
CA THR A 196 -21.30 -0.51 12.41
C THR A 196 -21.30 0.30 13.70
N ASP A 197 -21.81 -0.27 14.79
CA ASP A 197 -21.91 0.40 16.10
C ASP A 197 -20.64 0.25 16.98
N VAL A 198 -19.61 -0.43 16.46
CA VAL A 198 -18.35 -0.68 17.16
C VAL A 198 -17.23 0.23 16.63
N VAL A 199 -17.21 0.44 15.32
CA VAL A 199 -16.18 1.26 14.67
C VAL A 199 -16.34 2.74 15.07
N PRO A 200 -15.24 3.49 15.25
CA PRO A 200 -15.32 4.89 15.62
C PRO A 200 -15.76 5.79 14.45
N ILE A 201 -15.63 5.28 13.21
CA ILE A 201 -15.85 6.02 11.98
C ILE A 201 -16.35 5.05 10.92
N LEU A 202 -17.44 5.41 10.22
CA LEU A 202 -17.85 4.75 8.98
C LEU A 202 -17.06 5.33 7.81
N LEU A 203 -16.24 4.49 7.18
CA LEU A 203 -15.28 4.94 6.15
C LEU A 203 -15.96 5.59 4.96
N GLU A 204 -16.99 4.96 4.40
CA GLU A 204 -17.72 5.47 3.24
C GLU A 204 -18.31 6.85 3.53
N ASP A 205 -18.85 7.07 4.72
CA ASP A 205 -19.42 8.36 5.11
C ASP A 205 -18.33 9.42 5.28
N MET A 206 -17.21 9.08 5.92
CA MET A 206 -16.08 9.97 6.07
C MET A 206 -15.53 10.43 4.71
N LEU A 207 -15.35 9.50 3.75
CA LEU A 207 -14.86 9.84 2.41
C LEU A 207 -15.81 10.79 1.68
N LYS A 208 -17.13 10.57 1.79
CA LYS A 208 -18.15 11.47 1.21
C LYS A 208 -18.17 12.84 1.90
N GLN A 209 -18.08 12.87 3.23
CA GLN A 209 -18.05 14.12 4.01
C GLN A 209 -16.83 14.98 3.65
N ASN A 210 -15.70 14.35 3.33
CA ASN A 210 -14.50 15.03 2.83
C ASN A 210 -14.58 15.41 1.34
N GLY A 211 -15.75 15.25 0.70
CA GLY A 211 -15.99 15.63 -0.69
C GLY A 211 -15.49 14.64 -1.73
N GLY A 212 -15.18 13.40 -1.32
CA GLY A 212 -14.82 12.32 -2.24
C GLY A 212 -16.05 11.78 -2.98
N ASN A 213 -15.88 11.55 -4.28
CA ASN A 213 -16.86 10.84 -5.12
C ASN A 213 -16.75 9.34 -4.86
N TYR A 214 -17.32 8.89 -3.75
CA TYR A 214 -17.24 7.50 -3.32
C TYR A 214 -17.99 6.57 -4.28
N SER A 215 -17.34 5.49 -4.70
CA SER A 215 -17.93 4.42 -5.52
C SER A 215 -17.68 3.04 -4.88
N LYS A 216 -18.55 2.09 -5.16
CA LYS A 216 -18.43 0.70 -4.69
C LYS A 216 -19.04 -0.28 -5.68
N ALA A 217 -18.50 -1.50 -5.71
CA ALA A 217 -19.16 -2.68 -6.25
C ALA A 217 -19.97 -3.38 -5.16
N ASP A 218 -20.59 -4.51 -5.52
CA ASP A 218 -21.23 -5.41 -4.57
C ASP A 218 -20.25 -5.88 -3.49
N LYS A 219 -20.79 -6.24 -2.32
CA LYS A 219 -19.99 -6.70 -1.17
C LYS A 219 -19.04 -7.82 -1.58
N TRP A 220 -17.80 -7.76 -1.10
CA TRP A 220 -16.77 -8.77 -1.33
C TRP A 220 -16.28 -8.90 -2.78
N GLN A 221 -16.78 -8.09 -3.70
CA GLN A 221 -16.24 -8.02 -5.06
C GLN A 221 -15.04 -7.08 -5.12
N SER A 222 -14.09 -7.41 -5.97
CA SER A 222 -12.96 -6.52 -6.26
C SER A 222 -13.47 -5.25 -6.96
N HIS A 223 -13.17 -4.11 -6.35
CA HIS A 223 -13.35 -2.78 -6.93
C HIS A 223 -12.15 -1.89 -6.58
N VAL A 224 -11.58 -1.24 -7.59
CA VAL A 224 -10.37 -0.40 -7.45
C VAL A 224 -10.53 0.85 -8.31
N VAL A 225 -10.24 1.99 -7.71
CA VAL A 225 -10.26 3.31 -8.37
C VAL A 225 -8.85 3.89 -8.38
N THR A 226 -8.50 4.55 -9.48
CA THR A 226 -7.28 5.35 -9.59
C THR A 226 -7.65 6.75 -10.07
N ASP A 227 -7.31 7.78 -9.28
CA ASP A 227 -7.56 9.18 -9.57
C ASP A 227 -6.29 10.01 -9.35
N GLY A 228 -5.59 10.31 -10.43
CA GLY A 228 -4.25 10.89 -10.39
C GLY A 228 -3.24 9.90 -9.80
N ASN A 229 -2.56 10.31 -8.73
CA ASN A 229 -1.60 9.49 -7.99
C ASN A 229 -2.22 8.66 -6.85
N LEU A 230 -3.54 8.81 -6.59
CA LEU A 230 -4.22 8.08 -5.53
C LEU A 230 -4.91 6.83 -6.08
N VAL A 231 -4.59 5.66 -5.53
CA VAL A 231 -5.23 4.37 -5.79
C VAL A 231 -5.97 3.92 -4.53
N THR A 232 -7.24 3.59 -4.64
CA THR A 232 -8.03 3.03 -3.52
C THR A 232 -8.72 1.74 -3.94
N GLY A 233 -8.72 0.74 -3.06
CA GLY A 233 -9.38 -0.55 -3.24
C GLY A 233 -10.45 -0.80 -2.16
N GLN A 234 -11.57 -1.41 -2.55
CA GLN A 234 -12.74 -1.53 -1.67
C GLN A 234 -12.55 -2.48 -0.47
N ASN A 235 -12.00 -3.68 -0.66
CA ASN A 235 -12.02 -4.74 0.36
C ASN A 235 -10.86 -5.73 0.12
N PRO A 236 -10.70 -6.83 0.90
CA PRO A 236 -9.62 -7.78 0.70
C PRO A 236 -9.52 -8.35 -0.73
N ALA A 237 -10.65 -8.51 -1.45
CA ALA A 237 -10.64 -9.01 -2.83
C ALA A 237 -10.03 -8.01 -3.81
N SER A 238 -9.89 -6.74 -3.43
CA SER A 238 -9.23 -5.69 -4.21
C SER A 238 -7.71 -5.63 -4.03
N SER A 239 -7.11 -6.45 -3.16
CA SER A 239 -5.70 -6.32 -2.75
C SER A 239 -4.72 -6.39 -3.94
N ASP A 240 -4.78 -7.47 -4.72
CA ASP A 240 -3.94 -7.65 -5.91
C ASP A 240 -4.15 -6.54 -6.95
N ALA A 241 -5.41 -6.22 -7.24
CA ALA A 241 -5.75 -5.21 -8.23
C ALA A 241 -5.26 -3.81 -7.82
N THR A 242 -5.29 -3.48 -6.53
CA THR A 242 -4.75 -2.22 -5.99
C THR A 242 -3.23 -2.18 -6.17
N ALA A 243 -2.53 -3.27 -5.86
CA ALA A 243 -1.08 -3.38 -6.02
C ALA A 243 -0.63 -3.32 -7.49
N GLU A 244 -1.37 -3.96 -8.41
CA GLU A 244 -1.11 -3.87 -9.85
C GLU A 244 -1.30 -2.44 -10.39
N LYS A 245 -2.32 -1.71 -9.91
CA LYS A 245 -2.51 -0.31 -10.28
C LYS A 245 -1.37 0.56 -9.77
N LEU A 246 -0.94 0.35 -8.52
CA LEU A 246 0.23 1.02 -7.96
C LEU A 246 1.48 0.76 -8.81
N TYR A 247 1.78 -0.50 -9.13
CA TYR A 247 2.94 -0.88 -9.91
C TYR A 247 2.93 -0.26 -11.31
N LYS A 248 1.76 -0.16 -11.96
CA LYS A 248 1.61 0.52 -13.25
C LYS A 248 1.92 2.01 -13.18
N LEU A 249 1.54 2.69 -12.09
CA LEU A 249 1.91 4.10 -11.89
C LEU A 249 3.42 4.26 -11.74
N LEU A 250 4.06 3.40 -10.95
CA LEU A 250 5.51 3.39 -10.76
C LEU A 250 6.29 3.19 -12.07
N LYS A 251 5.78 2.36 -12.98
CA LYS A 251 6.41 2.16 -14.30
C LYS A 251 6.27 3.35 -15.23
N LYS A 252 5.11 4.02 -15.25
CA LYS A 252 4.91 5.22 -16.08
C LYS A 252 5.78 6.41 -15.66
N SER A 253 6.12 6.51 -14.38
CA SER A 253 6.99 7.58 -13.87
C SER A 253 8.47 7.37 -14.18
N ALA A 254 8.86 6.17 -14.64
CA ALA A 254 10.24 5.82 -14.98
C ALA A 254 10.55 5.93 -16.48
N GLU A 255 9.53 6.20 -17.31
CA GLU A 255 9.62 6.44 -18.76
C GLU A 255 9.62 7.94 -19.06
#